data_AF-A0A1X1J0E5-F1
#
_entry.id   AF-A0A1X1J0E5-F1
#
_cell.length_a   1.000
_cell.length_b   1.000
_cell.length_c   1.000
_cell.angle_alpha   90.00
_cell.angle_beta   90.00
_cell.angle_gamma   90.00
#
_symmetry.space_group_name_H-M   'P 1'
#
loop_
_entity.id
_entity.type
_entity.pdbx_description
1 polymer ?
#
loop_
_entity_poly.entity_id
_entity_poly.type
_entity_poly.pdbx_seq_one_letter_code
_entity_poly.pdbx_strand_id
1 'polypeptide(L)' 'MAFTPKEKEISQIIEASSQLDRTPNEVAVEFESFERKKQFQFTLKPSNRKKLDEIAKAAGAKSASDYLDKLIENLSL' A
#
# COMPACT_ATOMS: atom_id res chain seq x y z
N MET A 1 -27.45 -27.33 -40.64
CA MET A 1 -26.82 -26.09 -41.13
C MET A 1 -25.32 -26.18 -40.84
N ALA A 2 -24.45 -25.87 -41.81
CA ALA A 2 -23.00 -25.94 -41.64
C ALA A 2 -22.47 -24.64 -41.01
N PHE A 3 -21.71 -24.76 -39.91
CA PHE A 3 -21.08 -23.65 -39.21
C PHE A 3 -19.85 -23.17 -39.99
N THR A 4 -19.83 -21.91 -40.41
CA THR A 4 -18.68 -21.28 -41.05
C THR A 4 -17.82 -20.59 -39.99
N PRO A 5 -16.56 -21.02 -39.76
CA PRO A 5 -15.72 -20.42 -38.73
C PRO A 5 -15.20 -19.05 -39.17
N LYS A 6 -15.50 -18.00 -38.39
CA LYS A 6 -15.09 -16.60 -38.61
C LYS A 6 -13.78 -16.23 -37.91
N GLU A 7 -12.83 -17.15 -37.87
CA GLU A 7 -11.57 -16.99 -37.13
C GLU A 7 -10.74 -15.79 -37.60
N LYS A 8 -10.80 -15.47 -38.91
CA LYS A 8 -10.05 -14.36 -39.50
C LYS A 8 -10.54 -12.98 -39.07
N GLU A 9 -11.82 -12.83 -38.78
CA GLU A 9 -12.39 -11.57 -38.27
C GLU A 9 -11.94 -11.33 -36.82
N ILE A 10 -11.80 -12.39 -36.02
CA ILE A 10 -11.42 -12.32 -34.61
C ILE A 10 -9.95 -11.89 -34.47
N SER A 11 -9.04 -12.45 -35.27
CA SER A 11 -7.62 -12.08 -35.21
C SER A 11 -7.36 -10.60 -35.50
N GLN A 12 -8.08 -10.01 -36.46
CA GLN A 12 -7.91 -8.59 -36.82
C GLN A 12 -8.33 -7.64 -35.69
N ILE A 13 -9.38 -7.99 -34.95
CA ILE A 13 -9.86 -7.18 -33.81
C ILE A 13 -8.88 -7.23 -32.63
N ILE A 14 -8.26 -8.39 -32.39
CA ILE A 14 -7.26 -8.56 -31.33
C ILE A 14 -5.99 -7.76 -31.67
N GLU A 15 -5.52 -7.82 -32.91
CA GLU A 15 -4.36 -7.04 -33.35
C GLU A 15 -4.61 -5.52 -33.28
N ALA A 16 -5.77 -5.06 -33.73
CA ALA A 16 -6.14 -3.63 -33.68
C ALA A 16 -6.25 -3.08 -32.25
N SER A 17 -6.74 -3.88 -31.30
CA SER A 17 -6.84 -3.46 -29.89
C SER A 17 -5.48 -3.43 -29.18
N SER A 18 -4.52 -4.26 -29.58
CA SER A 18 -3.18 -4.30 -28.98
C SER A 18 -2.29 -3.09 -29.26
N GLN A 19 -2.66 -2.25 -30.23
CA GLN A 19 -1.85 -1.12 -30.70
C GLN A 19 -2.14 0.20 -29.97
N LEU A 20 -3.20 0.29 -29.15
CA LEU A 20 -3.64 1.55 -28.53
C LEU A 20 -2.91 1.90 -27.21
N ASP A 21 -2.15 0.98 -26.61
CA ASP A 21 -1.49 1.20 -25.31
C ASP A 21 0.03 1.35 -25.44
N ARG A 22 0.50 2.26 -26.29
CA ARG A 22 1.93 2.64 -26.32
C ARG A 22 2.11 4.15 -26.33
N THR A 23 1.75 4.78 -25.22
CA THR A 23 2.33 6.06 -24.80
C THR A 23 2.85 5.91 -23.37
N PRO A 24 4.15 5.64 -23.15
CA PRO A 24 4.76 5.86 -21.85
C PRO A 24 5.01 7.36 -21.70
N ASN A 25 3.93 8.13 -21.52
CA ASN A 25 4.08 9.45 -20.91
C ASN A 25 4.31 9.20 -19.42
N GLU A 26 5.58 9.00 -19.06
CA GLU A 26 6.07 9.11 -17.70
C GLU A 26 5.86 10.57 -17.25
N VAL A 27 4.64 10.86 -16.79
CA VAL A 27 4.42 11.97 -15.88
C VAL A 27 5.07 11.52 -14.58
N ALA A 28 6.34 11.89 -14.39
CA ALA A 28 7.03 11.77 -13.13
C ALA A 28 6.31 12.68 -12.13
N VAL A 29 5.27 12.14 -11.49
CA VAL A 29 4.69 12.71 -10.29
C VAL A 29 5.78 12.54 -9.23
N GLU A 30 6.41 13.66 -8.85
CA GLU A 30 7.26 13.71 -7.67
C GLU A 30 6.37 13.41 -6.45
N PHE A 31 6.23 12.12 -6.15
CA PHE A 31 5.70 11.69 -4.87
C PHE A 31 6.69 12.18 -3.82
N GLU A 32 6.28 13.14 -2.99
CA GLU A 32 6.93 13.41 -1.72
C GLU A 32 7.26 12.05 -1.09
N SER A 33 8.54 11.82 -0.78
CA SER A 33 9.01 10.52 -0.32
C SER A 33 8.51 10.27 1.10
N PHE A 34 7.24 9.86 1.23
CA PHE A 34 6.66 9.46 2.50
C PHE A 34 7.48 8.29 3.07
N GLU A 35 7.97 8.45 4.30
CA GLU A 35 8.68 7.39 4.97
C GLU A 35 7.73 6.22 5.24
N ARG A 36 8.08 5.04 4.74
CA ARG A 36 7.28 3.83 4.96
C ARG A 36 7.56 3.27 6.34
N LYS A 37 6.49 2.93 7.07
CA LYS A 37 6.60 2.20 8.34
C LYS A 37 7.33 0.87 8.11
N LYS A 38 8.34 0.59 8.94
CA LYS A 38 9.06 -0.68 8.99
C LYS A 38 8.71 -1.41 10.28
N GLN A 39 8.80 -2.73 10.26
CA GLN A 39 8.68 -3.53 11.48
C GLN A 39 9.99 -3.45 12.27
N PHE A 40 9.89 -3.08 13.53
CA PHE A 40 11.00 -3.09 14.48
C PHE A 40 10.70 -4.03 15.64
N GLN A 41 11.71 -4.77 16.09
CA GLN A 41 11.62 -5.62 17.27
C GLN A 41 12.32 -4.91 18.45
N PHE A 42 11.64 -4.84 19.59
CA PHE A 42 12.18 -4.30 20.82
C PHE A 42 11.91 -5.25 21.98
N THR A 43 12.76 -5.18 23.01
CA THR A 43 12.58 -5.91 24.25
C THR A 43 12.04 -4.97 25.32
N LEU A 44 11.00 -5.41 26.03
CA LEU A 44 10.39 -4.66 27.14
C LEU A 44 10.17 -5.60 28.32
N LYS A 45 10.14 -5.02 29.52
CA LYS A 45 9.60 -5.73 30.69
C LYS A 45 8.12 -6.05 30.45
N PRO A 46 7.62 -7.24 30.83
CA PRO A 46 6.21 -7.61 30.64
C PRO A 46 5.23 -6.61 31.28
N SER A 47 5.58 -6.05 32.44
CA SER A 47 4.80 -5.02 33.12
C SER A 47 4.69 -3.73 32.30
N ASN A 48 5.77 -3.29 31.67
CA ASN A 48 5.77 -2.09 30.82
C ASN A 48 4.99 -2.32 29.53
N ARG A 49 5.05 -3.53 28.96
CA ARG A 49 4.24 -3.89 27.80
C ARG A 49 2.73 -3.78 28.09
N LYS A 50 2.27 -4.31 29.24
CA LYS A 50 0.86 -4.19 29.65
C LYS A 50 0.43 -2.73 29.80
N LYS A 51 1.26 -1.90 30.46
CA LYS A 51 1.00 -0.46 30.60
C LYS A 51 0.89 0.24 29.24
N LEU A 52 1.79 -0.08 28.31
CA LEU A 52 1.77 0.48 26.96
C LEU A 52 0.46 0.14 26.23
N ASP A 53 0.02 -1.13 26.33
CA ASP A 53 -1.23 -1.57 25.70
C ASP A 53 -2.45 -0.87 26.33
N GLU A 54 -2.46 -0.63 27.64
CA GLU A 54 -3.52 0.13 28.35
C GLU A 54 -3.54 1.61 27.94
N ILE A 55 -2.37 2.27 27.91
CA ILE A 55 -2.24 3.67 27.50
C ILE A 55 -2.68 3.85 26.05
N ALA A 56 -2.25 2.97 25.14
CA ALA A 56 -2.64 3.02 23.74
C ALA A 56 -4.17 2.90 23.57
N LYS A 57 -4.81 1.99 24.31
CA LYS A 57 -6.27 1.86 24.33
C LYS A 57 -6.96 3.11 24.87
N ALA A 58 -6.47 3.66 25.99
CA ALA A 58 -7.02 4.87 26.59
C ALA A 58 -6.90 6.09 25.68
N ALA A 59 -5.82 6.17 24.89
CA ALA A 59 -5.60 7.22 23.89
C ALA A 59 -6.40 7.00 22.58
N GLY A 60 -7.18 5.91 22.47
CA GLY A 60 -7.92 5.58 21.25
C GLY A 60 -7.03 5.15 20.07
N ALA A 61 -5.79 4.76 20.33
CA ALA A 61 -4.86 4.31 19.29
C ALA A 61 -5.23 2.90 18.78
N LYS A 62 -4.93 2.64 17.51
CA LYS A 62 -5.22 1.33 16.89
C LYS A 62 -4.35 0.20 17.44
N SER A 63 -3.15 0.53 17.90
CA SER A 63 -2.21 -0.41 18.51
C SER A 63 -1.15 0.32 19.35
N ALA A 64 -0.40 -0.42 20.15
CA ALA A 64 0.76 0.09 20.85
C ALA A 64 1.81 0.71 19.91
N SER A 65 2.05 0.10 18.74
CA SER A 65 2.99 0.64 17.75
C SER A 65 2.49 1.94 17.13
N ASP A 66 1.19 2.04 16.82
CA ASP A 66 0.58 3.27 16.29
C ASP A 66 0.63 4.42 17.31
N TYR A 67 0.42 4.10 18.59
CA TYR A 67 0.57 5.06 19.67
C TYR A 67 2.02 5.56 19.78
N LEU A 68 3.00 4.65 19.76
CA LEU A 68 4.42 5.02 19.84
C LEU A 68 4.86 5.89 18.67
N ASP A 69 4.45 5.55 17.46
CA ASP A 69 4.79 6.29 16.24
C ASP A 69 4.31 7.75 16.33
N LYS A 70 3.03 7.96 16.64
CA LYS A 70 2.45 9.29 16.86
C LYS A 70 3.05 10.01 18.05
N LEU A 71 3.35 9.30 19.13
CA LEU A 71 3.96 9.89 20.31
C LEU A 71 5.33 10.50 19.94
N ILE A 72 6.13 9.76 19.16
CA ILE A 72 7.45 10.17 18.70
C ILE A 72 7.35 11.32 17.68
N GLU A 73 6.41 11.27 16.74
CA GLU A 73 6.15 12.39 15.81
C GLU A 73 5.86 13.72 16.54
N ASN A 74 5.22 13.65 17.71
CA ASN A 74 4.90 14.83 18.53
C ASN A 74 6.01 15.24 19.51
N LEU A 75 7.05 14.43 19.69
CA LEU A 75 8.19 14.75 20.53
C LEU A 75 9.15 15.65 19.75
N SER A 76 9.21 16.95 20.08
CA SER A 76 10.28 17.84 19.61
C SER A 76 11.55 17.60 20.45
N LEU A 77 12.69 17.46 19.78
CA LEU A 77 14.02 17.46 20.41
C LEU A 77 14.57 18.88 20.58
#